data_AF-A0A978STY6-F1
#
_entry.id   AF-A0A978STY6-F1
#
_cell.length_a   1.000
_cell.length_b   1.000
_cell.length_c   1.000
_cell.angle_alpha   90.00
_cell.angle_beta   90.00
_cell.angle_gamma   90.00
#
_symmetry.space_group_name_H-M   'P 1'
#
loop_
_entity.id
_entity.type
_entity.pdbx_description
1 polymer ?
#
loop_
_entity_poly.entity_id
_entity_poly.type
_entity_poly.pdbx_seq_one_letter_code
_entity_poly.pdbx_strand_id
1 'polypeptide(L)'
;MAKKTIIVNRQILDRNKKNGQLEPPISCKVRGTTIYGHEVILLSEDGSQLAKLIYDPLHPRDGGATVWLETECNIKVINRKQTSSDV
;
A
#
# COMPACT_ATOMS: atom_id res chain seq x y z
N MET A 1 -15.58 -10.08 13.33
CA MET A 1 -14.30 -9.76 12.66
C MET A 1 -13.95 -8.29 12.86
N ALA A 2 -12.68 -7.95 13.14
CA ALA A 2 -12.26 -6.55 13.28
C ALA A 2 -11.70 -6.02 11.95
N LYS A 3 -12.07 -4.79 11.58
CA LYS A 3 -11.53 -4.11 10.40
C LYS A 3 -10.01 -3.99 10.51
N LYS A 4 -9.30 -4.38 9.46
CA LYS A 4 -7.87 -4.15 9.29
C LYS A 4 -7.67 -3.05 8.24
N THR A 5 -6.76 -2.12 8.49
CA THR A 5 -6.48 -1.02 7.56
C THR A 5 -5.02 -1.07 7.17
N ILE A 6 -4.74 -1.12 5.87
CA ILE A 6 -3.39 -1.02 5.31
C ILE A 6 -3.14 0.44 4.93
N ILE A 7 -2.02 1.00 5.36
CA ILE A 7 -1.63 2.40 5.12
C ILE A 7 -0.19 2.43 4.62
N VAL A 8 0.04 3.10 3.50
CA VAL A 8 1.38 3.43 3.01
C VAL A 8 1.80 4.75 3.64
N ASN A 9 2.85 4.73 4.45
CA ASN A 9 3.32 5.90 5.18
C ASN A 9 4.28 6.73 4.32
N ARG A 10 3.76 7.84 3.78
CA ARG A 10 4.52 8.77 2.95
C ARG A 10 5.77 9.33 3.63
N GLN A 11 5.72 9.65 4.92
CA GLN A 11 6.87 10.25 5.62
C GLN A 11 8.06 9.29 5.63
N ILE A 12 7.81 7.98 5.72
CA ILE A 12 8.84 6.95 5.66
C ILE A 12 9.40 6.86 4.23
N LEU A 13 8.55 6.89 3.21
CA LEU A 13 8.99 6.90 1.80
C LEU A 13 9.90 8.10 1.50
N ASP A 14 9.48 9.29 1.91
CA ASP A 14 10.23 10.53 1.68
C ASP A 14 11.59 10.50 2.42
N ARG A 15 11.61 10.00 3.67
CA ARG A 15 12.84 9.81 4.45
C ARG A 15 13.79 8.80 3.79
N ASN A 16 13.27 7.63 3.40
CA ASN A 16 14.02 6.58 2.74
C ASN A 16 14.68 7.09 1.47
N LYS A 17 13.91 7.80 0.62
CA LYS A 17 14.41 8.39 -0.62
C LYS A 17 15.50 9.43 -0.35
N LYS A 18 15.33 10.29 0.65
CA LYS A 18 16.30 11.35 0.97
C LYS A 18 17.62 10.80 1.53
N ASN A 19 17.53 9.77 2.36
CA ASN A 19 18.67 9.29 3.16
C ASN A 19 19.26 7.96 2.64
N GLY A 20 18.72 7.39 1.57
CA GLY A 20 19.12 6.07 1.08
C GLY A 20 18.76 4.93 2.04
N GLN A 21 17.71 5.10 2.85
CA GLN A 21 17.25 4.10 3.82
C GLN A 21 16.18 3.19 3.21
N LEU A 22 15.95 2.03 3.83
CA LEU A 22 15.00 1.01 3.37
C LEU A 22 13.96 0.69 4.44
N GLU A 23 13.61 1.62 5.33
CA GLU A 23 12.65 1.34 6.41
C GLU A 23 11.27 0.93 5.88
N PRO A 24 10.54 0.01 6.53
CA PRO A 24 9.25 -0.47 6.06
C PRO A 24 8.17 0.63 6.11
N PRO A 25 7.60 1.08 4.97
CA PRO A 25 6.64 2.16 4.93
C PRO A 25 5.20 1.67 5.03
N ILE A 26 4.95 0.38 4.82
CA ILE A 26 3.60 -0.18 4.83
C ILE A 26 3.25 -0.56 6.27
N SER A 27 2.07 -0.14 6.72
CA SER A 27 1.55 -0.48 8.04
C SER A 27 0.17 -1.12 7.97
N CYS A 28 -0.09 -2.08 8.85
CA CYS A 28 -1.40 -2.69 9.07
C CYS A 28 -1.88 -2.36 10.48
N LYS A 29 -3.03 -1.68 10.58
CA LYS A 29 -3.67 -1.33 11.86
C LYS A 29 -4.78 -2.32 12.20
N VAL A 30 -4.68 -2.95 13.36
CA VAL A 30 -5.64 -3.93 13.88
C VAL A 30 -5.88 -3.66 15.36
N ARG A 31 -7.10 -3.23 15.73
CA ARG A 31 -7.56 -3.06 17.13
C ARG A 31 -6.56 -2.30 18.04
N GLY A 32 -5.91 -1.26 17.54
CA GLY A 32 -4.95 -0.44 18.29
C GLY A 32 -3.49 -0.85 18.12
N THR A 33 -3.22 -2.04 17.58
CA THR A 33 -1.87 -2.47 17.19
C THR A 33 -1.55 -2.00 15.77
N THR A 34 -0.31 -1.56 15.56
CA THR A 34 0.21 -1.22 14.23
C THR A 34 1.42 -2.11 13.95
N ILE A 35 1.38 -2.82 12.83
CA ILE A 35 2.46 -3.70 12.37
C ILE A 35 3.04 -3.07 11.10
N TYR A 36 4.37 -2.97 11.01
CA TYR A 36 5.06 -2.45 9.83
C TYR A 36 5.70 -3.58 9.02
N GLY A 37 5.77 -3.42 7.71
CA GLY A 37 6.43 -4.36 6.81
C GLY A 37 6.81 -3.74 5.47
N HIS A 38 7.67 -4.44 4.73
CA HIS A 38 7.98 -4.12 3.32
C HIS A 38 6.93 -4.70 2.38
N GLU A 39 6.18 -5.70 2.84
CA GLU A 39 5.15 -6.36 2.05
C GLU A 39 3.93 -6.67 2.94
N VAL A 40 2.75 -6.71 2.32
CA VAL A 40 1.52 -7.20 2.95
C VAL A 40 0.81 -8.13 1.98
N ILE A 41 0.52 -9.33 2.43
CA ILE A 41 -0.25 -10.33 1.69
C ILE A 41 -1.70 -10.27 2.17
N LEU A 42 -2.63 -10.08 1.24
CA LEU A 42 -4.06 -10.20 1.49
C LEU A 42 -4.47 -11.64 1.20
N LEU A 43 -5.03 -12.31 2.20
CA LEU A 43 -5.48 -13.70 2.09
C LEU A 43 -7.01 -13.76 2.08
N SER A 44 -7.57 -14.71 1.36
CA SER A 44 -8.96 -15.14 1.49
C SER A 44 -9.18 -15.97 2.75
N GLU A 45 -10.43 -16.33 3.03
CA GLU A 45 -10.81 -17.08 4.24
C GLU A 45 -10.21 -18.49 4.27
N ASP A 46 -9.98 -19.09 3.11
CA ASP A 46 -9.31 -20.39 2.94
C ASP A 46 -7.77 -20.31 3.02
N GLY A 47 -7.22 -19.10 3.18
CA GLY A 47 -5.78 -18.86 3.24
C GLY A 47 -5.10 -18.67 1.89
N SER A 48 -5.82 -18.67 0.77
CA SER A 48 -5.26 -18.39 -0.55
C SER A 48 -4.86 -16.91 -0.70
N GLN A 49 -3.81 -16.61 -1.45
CA GLN A 49 -3.38 -15.23 -1.69
C GLN A 49 -4.29 -14.52 -2.70
N LEU A 50 -4.93 -13.43 -2.28
CA LEU A 50 -5.75 -12.57 -3.13
C LEU A 50 -4.91 -11.46 -3.78
N ALA A 51 -4.05 -10.81 -3.01
CA ALA A 51 -3.25 -9.68 -3.47
C ALA A 51 -1.98 -9.52 -2.64
N LYS A 52 -1.00 -8.83 -3.19
CA LYS A 52 0.25 -8.48 -2.52
C LYS A 52 0.54 -6.99 -2.69
N LEU A 53 0.67 -6.27 -1.59
CA LEU A 53 1.17 -4.89 -1.56
C LEU A 53 2.68 -4.95 -1.27
N ILE A 54 3.48 -4.32 -2.12
CA ILE A 54 4.94 -4.41 -2.12
C ILE A 54 5.53 -3.02 -1.99
N TYR A 55 6.58 -2.89 -1.18
CA TYR A 55 7.53 -1.79 -1.20
C TYR A 55 8.90 -2.31 -1.66
N ASP A 56 9.33 -1.88 -2.85
CA ASP A 56 10.66 -2.14 -3.38
C ASP A 56 11.22 -0.84 -3.99
N PRO A 57 12.12 -0.15 -3.28
CA PRO A 57 12.77 1.05 -3.79
C PRO A 57 13.96 0.74 -4.71
N LEU A 58 14.44 -0.50 -4.77
CA LEU A 58 15.58 -0.91 -5.61
C LEU A 58 15.11 -1.26 -7.03
N HIS A 59 13.89 -1.78 -7.17
CA HIS A 59 13.29 -2.13 -8.44
C HIS A 59 11.93 -1.41 -8.64
N PRO A 60 11.95 -0.07 -8.87
CA PRO A 60 10.72 0.68 -9.06
C PRO A 60 9.96 0.23 -10.32
N ARG A 61 8.63 0.23 -10.23
CA ARG A 61 7.72 -0.02 -11.36
C ARG A 61 7.52 1.23 -12.22
N ASP A 62 6.72 1.09 -13.27
CA ASP A 62 6.36 2.16 -14.21
C ASP A 62 5.99 3.46 -13.48
N GLY A 63 6.48 4.58 -14.00
CA GLY A 63 6.30 5.90 -13.39
C GLY A 63 7.12 6.14 -12.12
N GLY A 64 8.09 5.27 -11.80
CA GLY A 64 8.96 5.42 -10.63
C GLY A 64 8.29 5.01 -9.32
N ALA A 65 7.21 4.24 -9.40
CA ALA A 65 6.48 3.78 -8.22
C ALA A 65 7.32 2.76 -7.44
N THR A 66 7.62 3.06 -6.17
CA THR A 66 8.34 2.16 -5.26
C THR A 66 7.41 1.36 -4.36
N VAL A 67 6.12 1.69 -4.36
CA VAL A 67 5.07 0.94 -3.67
C VAL A 67 3.95 0.65 -4.66
N TRP A 68 3.53 -0.59 -4.78
CA TRP A 68 2.44 -1.00 -5.67
C TRP A 68 1.71 -2.23 -5.13
N LEU A 69 0.51 -2.47 -5.62
CA LEU A 69 -0.28 -3.67 -5.33
C LEU A 69 -0.42 -4.50 -6.60
N GLU A 70 -0.24 -5.80 -6.48
CA GLU A 70 -0.46 -6.78 -7.54
C GLU A 70 -1.50 -7.82 -7.12
N THR A 71 -2.30 -8.28 -8.08
CA THR A 71 -3.38 -9.26 -7.87
C THR A 71 -3.79 -9.87 -9.20
N GLU A 72 -4.28 -11.10 -9.15
CA GLU A 72 -4.96 -11.77 -10.28
C GLU A 72 -6.49 -11.60 -10.20
N CYS A 73 -6.99 -10.96 -9.15
CA CYS A 73 -8.42 -10.71 -8.98
C CYS A 73 -8.92 -9.63 -9.94
N ASN A 74 -10.23 -9.64 -10.21
CA ASN A 74 -10.88 -8.56 -10.95
C ASN A 74 -10.75 -7.22 -10.20
N ILE A 75 -10.31 -6.19 -10.93
CA ILE A 75 -10.11 -4.83 -10.39
C ILE A 75 -11.25 -3.92 -10.85
N LYS A 76 -11.84 -3.18 -9.90
CA LYS A 76 -12.77 -2.07 -10.18
C LYS A 76 -12.16 -0.75 -9.75
N VAL A 77 -11.93 0.15 -10.71
CA VAL A 77 -11.44 1.51 -10.44
C VAL A 77 -12.63 2.43 -10.15
N ILE A 78 -12.58 3.16 -9.03
CA ILE A 78 -13.64 4.11 -8.63
C ILE A 78 -13.05 5.53 -8.64
N ASN A 79 -13.46 6.33 -9.62
CA ASN A 79 -13.06 7.74 -9.72
C ASN A 79 -14.07 8.63 -8.97
N ARG A 80 -13.58 9.54 -8.13
CA ARG A 80 -14.42 10.63 -7.58
C ARG A 80 -14.32 11.81 -8.54
N LYS A 81 -15.44 12.25 -9.14
CA LYS A 81 -15.44 13.48 -9.94
C LYS A 81 -15.06 14.65 -9.04
N GLN A 82 -14.10 15.48 -9.46
CA GLN A 82 -13.92 16.81 -8.88
C GLN A 82 -15.13 17.63 -9.27
N THR A 83 -15.90 18.11 -8.29
CA THR A 83 -16.89 19.15 -8.56
C THR A 83 -16.10 20.42 -8.85
N SER A 84 -15.95 20.76 -10.13
CA SER A 84 -15.55 22.12 -10.51
C SER A 84 -16.62 23.07 -9.99
N SER A 85 -16.32 23.77 -8.89
CA SER A 85 -17.06 24.97 -8.54
C SER A 85 -16.56 26.08 -9.47
N ASP A 86 -17.18 26.15 -10.65
CA ASP A 86 -17.25 27.37 -11.44
C ASP A 86 -18.19 28.33 -10.70
N VAL A 87 -17.64 29.44 -10.20
CA VAL A 87 -18.10 30.86 -10.22
C VAL A 87 -17.20 31.67 -9.30
#